data_AF-A0A9X8HAG2-F1
#
_entry.id   AF-A0A9X8HAG2-F1
#
_cell.length_a   1.000
_cell.length_b   1.000
_cell.length_c   1.000
_cell.angle_alpha   90.00
_cell.angle_beta   90.00
_cell.angle_gamma   90.00
#
_symmetry.space_group_name_H-M   'P 1'
#
loop_
_entity.id
_entity.type
_entity.pdbx_description
1 polymer ?
#
loop_
_entity_poly.entity_id
_entity_poly.type
_entity_poly.pdbx_seq_one_letter_code
_entity_poly.pdbx_strand_id
1 'polypeptide(L)'
;MSMKEASVYLDVCLERKSDVVFRDWERFLIRFGPFDKCVLKAVQCFQDKLGIAPWFHGVISRAQAEAVTTSSDDGAFLVRFSETQPDKFTLTYMKVHTDPIYNGRKEIKNVLIVHNPREGYGLQDGGNGVKYPSIASFIEGSSVRLRTPVRVLLYCE
;
A
#
# COMPACT_ATOMS: atom_id res chain seq x y z
N MET A 1 -18.61 9.41 -11.21
CA MET A 1 -17.86 8.38 -10.48
C MET A 1 -18.37 7.02 -10.95
N SER A 2 -17.50 6.17 -11.50
CA SER A 2 -17.84 4.80 -11.89
C SER A 2 -17.96 3.90 -10.66
N MET A 3 -18.58 2.72 -10.79
CA MET A 3 -18.66 1.73 -9.70
C MET A 3 -17.28 1.31 -9.18
N LYS A 4 -16.25 1.33 -10.04
CA LYS A 4 -14.86 0.99 -9.67
C LYS A 4 -14.20 2.09 -8.85
N GLU A 5 -14.47 3.35 -9.20
CA GLU A 5 -14.01 4.50 -8.42
C GLU A 5 -14.72 4.55 -7.06
N ALA A 6 -16.01 4.18 -7.03
CA ALA A 6 -16.78 4.08 -5.80
C ALA A 6 -16.24 3.01 -4.85
N SER A 7 -15.82 1.84 -5.36
CA SER A 7 -15.21 0.81 -4.50
C SER A 7 -13.90 1.30 -3.88
N VAL A 8 -13.05 1.99 -4.66
CA VAL A 8 -11.83 2.61 -4.11
C VAL A 8 -12.18 3.58 -2.99
N TYR A 9 -13.19 4.43 -3.19
CA TYR A 9 -13.61 5.38 -2.15
C TYR A 9 -14.06 4.68 -0.85
N LEU A 10 -14.90 3.65 -0.95
CA LEU A 10 -15.40 2.92 0.22
C LEU A 10 -14.30 2.16 0.97
N ASP A 11 -13.41 1.49 0.25
CA ASP A 11 -12.37 0.65 0.84
C ASP A 11 -11.15 1.45 1.32
N VAL A 12 -10.80 2.53 0.63
CA VAL A 12 -9.58 3.31 0.91
C VAL A 12 -9.87 4.57 1.73
N CYS A 13 -10.92 5.31 1.41
CA CYS A 13 -11.23 6.56 2.12
C CYS A 13 -11.99 6.28 3.40
N LEU A 14 -13.00 5.41 3.34
CA LEU A 14 -13.85 5.11 4.50
C LEU A 14 -13.34 3.92 5.32
N GLU A 15 -12.36 3.17 4.82
CA GLU A 15 -11.86 1.96 5.49
C GLU A 15 -13.01 1.00 5.86
N ARG A 16 -14.10 0.97 5.04
CA ARG A 16 -15.37 0.26 5.29
C ARG A 16 -16.14 0.64 6.57
N LYS A 17 -15.85 1.79 7.17
CA LYS A 17 -16.63 2.30 8.31
C LYS A 17 -18.00 2.80 7.85
N SER A 18 -19.03 2.53 8.66
CA SER A 18 -20.38 3.09 8.47
C SER A 18 -20.44 4.58 8.77
N ASP A 19 -19.67 5.00 9.78
CA ASP A 19 -19.65 6.35 10.30
C ASP A 19 -18.24 6.94 10.17
N VAL A 20 -18.16 8.17 9.69
CA VAL A 20 -16.91 8.87 9.41
C VAL A 20 -16.81 10.06 10.33
N VAL A 21 -15.72 10.15 11.10
CA VAL A 21 -15.46 11.30 11.97
C VAL A 21 -14.45 12.25 11.34
N PHE A 22 -14.30 13.44 11.92
CA PHE A 22 -13.34 14.45 11.45
C PHE A 22 -11.92 13.89 11.25
N ARG A 23 -11.46 13.02 12.16
CA ARG A 23 -10.13 12.40 12.09
C ARG A 23 -9.96 11.48 10.88
N ASP A 24 -11.02 10.84 10.40
CA ASP A 24 -10.95 10.03 9.17
C ASP A 24 -10.75 10.92 7.94
N TRP A 25 -11.41 12.09 7.90
CA TRP A 25 -11.20 13.09 6.85
C TRP A 25 -9.79 13.68 6.87
N GLU A 26 -9.28 14.02 8.06
CA GLU A 26 -7.90 14.49 8.23
C GLU A 26 -6.90 13.47 7.67
N ARG A 27 -7.03 12.19 8.05
CA ARG A 27 -6.22 11.08 7.53
C ARG A 27 -6.29 10.97 6.02
N PHE A 28 -7.49 11.02 5.47
CA PHE A 28 -7.70 10.94 4.04
C PHE A 28 -6.94 12.07 3.31
N LEU A 29 -7.01 13.30 3.81
CA LEU A 29 -6.31 14.43 3.22
C LEU A 29 -4.79 14.37 3.40
N ILE A 30 -4.28 13.82 4.51
CA ILE A 30 -2.84 13.57 4.66
C ILE A 30 -2.35 12.57 3.61
N ARG A 31 -3.10 11.48 3.40
CA ARG A 31 -2.74 10.41 2.45
C ARG A 31 -2.87 10.81 0.98
N PHE A 32 -3.81 11.71 0.63
CA PHE A 32 -4.16 11.98 -0.76
C PHE A 32 -4.29 13.45 -1.16
N GLY A 33 -4.01 14.41 -0.26
CA GLY A 33 -4.15 15.83 -0.56
C GLY A 33 -3.38 16.30 -1.80
N PRO A 34 -3.64 17.50 -2.34
CA PRO A 34 -4.55 18.53 -1.83
C PRO A 34 -6.04 18.17 -1.98
N PHE A 35 -6.91 18.92 -1.29
CA PHE A 35 -8.35 18.63 -1.18
C PHE A 35 -9.07 18.53 -2.54
N ASP A 36 -8.76 19.42 -3.48
CA ASP A 36 -9.35 19.44 -4.82
C ASP A 36 -8.99 18.21 -5.68
N LYS A 37 -7.97 17.44 -5.28
CA LYS A 37 -7.46 16.28 -6.02
C LYS A 37 -7.50 14.97 -5.24
N CYS A 38 -7.92 14.98 -3.98
CA CYS A 38 -7.74 13.84 -3.09
C CYS A 38 -8.47 12.57 -3.54
N VAL A 39 -9.70 12.71 -4.05
CA VAL A 39 -10.46 11.57 -4.60
C VAL A 39 -9.78 10.99 -5.84
N LEU A 40 -9.35 11.85 -6.77
CA LEU A 40 -8.65 11.42 -7.98
C LEU A 40 -7.33 10.72 -7.65
N LYS A 41 -6.56 11.26 -6.70
CA LYS A 41 -5.30 10.65 -6.23
C LYS A 41 -5.53 9.29 -5.59
N ALA A 42 -6.58 9.14 -4.77
CA ALA A 42 -6.93 7.85 -4.18
C ALA A 42 -7.22 6.79 -5.26
N VAL A 43 -8.02 7.15 -6.27
CA VAL A 43 -8.29 6.31 -7.44
C VAL A 43 -7.00 5.95 -8.18
N GLN A 44 -6.13 6.93 -8.49
CA GLN A 44 -4.85 6.69 -9.16
C GLN A 44 -3.87 5.82 -8.36
N CYS A 45 -3.99 5.79 -7.03
CA CYS A 45 -3.14 4.97 -6.17
C CYS A 45 -3.55 3.50 -6.17
N PHE A 46 -4.85 3.20 -6.23
CA PHE A 46 -5.36 1.87 -5.90
C PHE A 46 -6.30 1.26 -6.93
N GLN A 47 -6.70 1.97 -7.99
CA GLN A 47 -7.55 1.38 -9.02
C GLN A 47 -6.73 0.43 -9.91
N ASP A 48 -7.28 -0.75 -10.16
CA ASP A 48 -6.87 -1.70 -11.19
C ASP A 48 -8.05 -1.99 -12.14
N LYS A 49 -7.82 -2.76 -13.21
CA LYS A 49 -8.81 -3.08 -14.25
C LYS A 49 -10.12 -3.64 -13.68
N LEU A 50 -10.05 -4.40 -12.58
CA LEU A 50 -11.19 -5.09 -11.97
C LEU A 50 -11.77 -4.38 -10.74
N GLY A 51 -11.20 -3.25 -10.30
CA GLY A 51 -11.61 -2.58 -9.06
C GLY A 51 -10.39 -2.10 -8.29
N ILE A 52 -10.17 -2.63 -7.10
CA ILE A 52 -9.01 -2.29 -6.27
C ILE A 52 -7.83 -3.19 -6.60
N ALA A 53 -6.64 -2.61 -6.56
CA ALA A 53 -5.39 -3.30 -6.79
C ALA A 53 -5.23 -4.47 -5.81
N PRO A 54 -4.97 -5.68 -6.31
CA PRO A 54 -5.01 -6.91 -5.50
C PRO A 54 -3.90 -6.99 -4.45
N TRP A 55 -2.88 -6.13 -4.54
CA TRP A 55 -1.82 -5.97 -3.54
C TRP A 55 -2.21 -5.06 -2.38
N PHE A 56 -3.35 -4.36 -2.43
CA PHE A 56 -3.81 -3.51 -1.35
C PHE A 56 -4.73 -4.27 -0.38
N HIS A 57 -4.38 -4.26 0.91
CA HIS A 57 -5.04 -5.06 1.94
C HIS A 57 -5.80 -4.22 2.98
N GLY A 58 -5.81 -2.89 2.85
CA GLY A 58 -6.53 -2.03 3.79
C GLY A 58 -6.04 -2.14 5.23
N VAL A 59 -6.96 -2.34 6.17
CA VAL A 59 -6.69 -2.39 7.62
C VAL A 59 -6.36 -3.82 8.04
N ILE A 60 -5.07 -4.18 7.96
CA ILE A 60 -4.54 -5.41 8.54
C ILE A 60 -3.35 -5.10 9.47
N SER A 61 -3.19 -5.91 10.52
CA SER A 61 -2.09 -5.75 11.48
C SER A 61 -0.75 -6.10 10.85
N ARG A 62 0.33 -5.66 11.48
CA ARG A 62 1.68 -6.07 11.08
C ARG A 62 1.84 -7.60 11.10
N ALA A 63 1.34 -8.25 12.14
CA ALA A 63 1.43 -9.70 12.29
C ALA A 63 0.67 -10.45 11.19
N GLN A 64 -0.54 -9.99 10.83
CA GLN A 64 -1.32 -10.57 9.73
C GLN A 64 -0.58 -10.43 8.39
N ALA A 65 -0.04 -9.25 8.10
CA ALA A 65 0.72 -8.99 6.89
C ALA A 65 1.99 -9.86 6.77
N GLU A 66 2.73 -9.99 7.87
CA GLU A 66 3.92 -10.85 7.94
C GLU A 66 3.54 -12.32 7.76
N ALA A 67 2.48 -12.80 8.41
CA ALA A 67 2.03 -14.20 8.29
C ALA A 67 1.74 -14.61 6.84
N VAL A 68 1.01 -13.79 6.09
CA VAL A 68 0.69 -14.10 4.68
C VAL A 68 1.88 -13.92 3.73
N THR A 69 2.88 -13.11 4.11
CA THR A 69 4.06 -12.84 3.28
C THR A 69 5.20 -13.84 3.55
N THR A 70 5.28 -14.41 4.77
CA THR A 70 6.37 -15.31 5.20
C THR A 70 6.49 -16.56 4.33
N SER A 71 5.36 -17.12 3.93
CA SER A 71 5.29 -18.35 3.11
C SER A 71 5.52 -18.10 1.61
N SER A 72 5.73 -16.84 1.20
CA SER A 72 5.82 -16.47 -0.21
C SER A 72 7.26 -16.43 -0.73
N ASP A 73 7.39 -16.36 -2.06
CA ASP A 73 8.66 -16.25 -2.77
C ASP A 73 9.31 -14.85 -2.65
N ASP A 74 10.56 -14.75 -3.08
CA ASP A 74 11.27 -13.47 -3.13
C ASP A 74 10.50 -12.43 -3.96
N GLY A 75 10.34 -11.24 -3.41
CA GLY A 75 9.61 -10.14 -4.04
C GLY A 75 8.08 -10.25 -3.94
N ALA A 76 7.55 -11.18 -3.13
CA ALA A 76 6.15 -11.15 -2.75
C ALA A 76 5.85 -9.92 -1.88
N PHE A 77 4.75 -9.21 -2.13
CA PHE A 77 4.47 -7.95 -1.45
C PHE A 77 2.98 -7.62 -1.29
N LEU A 78 2.69 -6.74 -0.33
CA LEU A 78 1.39 -6.08 -0.17
C LEU A 78 1.55 -4.67 0.40
N VAL A 79 0.53 -3.83 0.21
CA VAL A 79 0.41 -2.51 0.84
C VAL A 79 -0.80 -2.51 1.75
N ARG A 80 -0.65 -1.90 2.92
CA ARG A 80 -1.69 -1.77 3.94
C ARG A 80 -1.64 -0.41 4.60
N PHE A 81 -2.65 -0.05 5.36
CA PHE A 81 -2.54 1.08 6.28
C PHE A 81 -1.54 0.77 7.39
N SER A 82 -0.78 1.78 7.81
CA SER A 82 0.13 1.63 8.93
C SER A 82 -0.64 1.59 10.24
N GLU A 83 -0.39 0.55 11.02
CA GLU A 83 -1.02 0.33 12.33
C GLU A 83 -0.56 1.35 13.38
N THR A 84 0.73 1.73 13.35
CA THR A 84 1.33 2.65 14.32
C THR A 84 1.32 4.11 13.86
N GLN A 85 1.23 4.35 12.54
CA GLN A 85 1.18 5.69 11.96
C GLN A 85 0.01 5.76 10.97
N PRO A 86 -1.23 5.87 11.47
CA PRO A 86 -2.45 5.72 10.65
C PRO A 86 -2.50 6.63 9.43
N ASP A 87 -1.80 7.76 9.41
CA ASP A 87 -1.82 8.69 8.28
C ASP A 87 -0.91 8.24 7.11
N LYS A 88 -0.25 7.08 7.24
CA LYS A 88 0.71 6.51 6.28
C LYS A 88 0.32 5.11 5.84
N PHE A 89 1.01 4.63 4.80
CA PHE A 89 0.91 3.24 4.35
C PHE A 89 2.17 2.47 4.74
N THR A 90 2.05 1.15 4.82
CA THR A 90 3.17 0.23 4.98
C THR A 90 3.21 -0.70 3.77
N LEU A 91 4.35 -0.73 3.08
CA LEU A 91 4.70 -1.79 2.14
C LEU A 91 5.36 -2.93 2.94
N THR A 92 4.76 -4.11 2.86
CA THR A 92 5.31 -5.35 3.42
C THR A 92 5.80 -6.20 2.25
N TYR A 93 7.04 -6.68 2.27
CA TYR A 93 7.56 -7.55 1.21
C TYR A 93 8.59 -8.57 1.70
N MET A 94 8.63 -9.71 1.02
CA MET A 94 9.63 -10.76 1.22
C MET A 94 10.89 -10.44 0.42
N LYS A 95 12.05 -10.46 1.09
CA LYS A 95 13.36 -10.39 0.48
C LYS A 95 14.13 -11.68 0.76
N VAL A 96 14.63 -12.29 -0.29
CA VAL A 96 15.61 -13.38 -0.22
C VAL A 96 16.97 -12.80 -0.57
N HIS A 97 17.91 -12.91 0.36
CA HIS A 97 19.26 -12.42 0.17
C HIS A 97 20.02 -13.26 -0.85
N THR A 98 20.71 -12.59 -1.77
CA THR A 98 21.56 -13.23 -2.79
C THR A 98 23.04 -12.94 -2.55
N ASP A 99 23.36 -12.08 -1.59
CA ASP A 99 24.72 -11.82 -1.19
C ASP A 99 25.38 -13.10 -0.62
N PRO A 100 26.67 -13.37 -0.90
CA PRO A 100 27.28 -14.67 -0.57
C PRO A 100 27.22 -15.05 0.92
N ILE A 101 27.13 -14.05 1.81
CA ILE A 101 27.15 -14.23 3.26
C ILE A 101 25.76 -14.64 3.78
N TYR A 102 24.68 -14.07 3.25
CA TYR A 102 23.32 -14.35 3.68
C TYR A 102 22.49 -15.07 2.61
N ASN A 103 23.13 -15.70 1.62
CA ASN A 103 22.45 -16.32 0.49
C ASN A 103 21.31 -17.26 0.94
N GLY A 104 20.11 -17.05 0.40
CA GLY A 104 18.90 -17.80 0.74
C GLY A 104 18.20 -17.35 2.02
N ARG A 105 18.78 -16.45 2.81
CA ARG A 105 18.11 -15.90 4.00
C ARG A 105 16.85 -15.15 3.58
N LYS A 106 15.72 -15.56 4.13
CA LYS A 106 14.43 -14.86 4.00
C LYS A 106 14.33 -13.77 5.07
N GLU A 107 13.93 -12.57 4.64
CA GLU A 107 13.67 -11.44 5.53
C GLU A 107 12.41 -10.71 5.08
N ILE A 108 11.49 -10.46 6.01
CA ILE A 108 10.32 -9.61 5.74
C ILE A 108 10.66 -8.17 6.07
N LYS A 109 10.40 -7.28 5.13
CA LYS A 109 10.58 -5.84 5.29
C LYS A 109 9.23 -5.17 5.41
N ASN A 110 9.06 -4.34 6.44
CA ASN A 110 7.95 -3.39 6.57
C ASN A 110 8.52 -1.99 6.42
N VAL A 111 8.13 -1.27 5.37
CA VAL A 111 8.64 0.09 5.09
C VAL A 111 7.47 1.05 4.91
N LEU A 112 7.60 2.25 5.48
CA LEU A 112 6.56 3.26 5.39
C LEU A 112 6.61 3.95 4.02
N ILE A 113 5.44 4.07 3.39
CA ILE A 113 5.23 4.94 2.24
C ILE A 113 4.58 6.23 2.75
N VAL A 114 5.20 7.35 2.43
CA VAL A 114 4.75 8.70 2.79
C VAL A 114 4.28 9.45 1.56
N HIS A 115 3.33 10.35 1.76
CA HIS A 115 2.82 11.25 0.75
C HIS A 115 3.31 12.68 1.02
N ASN A 116 3.90 13.30 0.00
CA ASN A 116 4.17 14.72 -0.08
C ASN A 116 3.17 15.33 -1.07
N PRO A 117 2.35 16.33 -0.69
CA PRO A 117 1.36 16.93 -1.59
C PRO A 117 1.94 17.49 -2.90
N ARG A 118 3.20 17.92 -2.91
CA ARG A 118 3.89 18.49 -4.08
C ARG A 118 4.64 17.46 -4.90
N GLU A 119 5.24 16.46 -4.26
CA GLU A 119 6.17 15.52 -4.91
C GLU A 119 5.57 14.13 -5.15
N GLY A 120 4.50 13.76 -4.42
CA GLY A 120 3.85 12.46 -4.52
C GLY A 120 4.30 11.47 -3.44
N TYR A 121 4.36 10.19 -3.79
CA TYR A 121 4.53 9.06 -2.88
C TYR A 121 5.95 8.50 -2.95
N GLY A 122 6.49 8.08 -1.82
CA GLY A 122 7.75 7.34 -1.78
C GLY A 122 8.04 6.78 -0.40
N LEU A 123 9.15 6.06 -0.26
CA LEU A 123 9.56 5.54 1.03
C LEU A 123 9.94 6.68 1.98
N GLN A 124 9.62 6.52 3.26
CA GLN A 124 10.10 7.42 4.31
C GLN A 124 11.61 7.27 4.49
N ASP A 125 12.08 6.03 4.60
CA ASP A 125 13.48 5.66 4.83
C ASP A 125 13.91 4.57 3.85
N GLY A 126 15.21 4.50 3.52
CA GLY A 126 15.79 3.39 2.75
C GLY A 126 15.44 3.36 1.25
N GLY A 127 15.00 4.47 0.68
CA GLY A 127 14.83 4.67 -0.78
C GLY A 127 15.95 5.48 -1.42
N ASN A 128 15.88 5.67 -2.74
CA ASN A 128 16.75 6.58 -3.51
C ASN A 128 16.22 8.03 -3.54
N GLY A 129 15.27 8.36 -2.66
CA GLY A 129 14.59 9.66 -2.63
C GLY A 129 13.53 9.87 -3.72
N VAL A 130 13.38 8.95 -4.67
CA VAL A 130 12.42 9.10 -5.78
C VAL A 130 10.99 9.13 -5.26
N LYS A 131 10.23 10.10 -5.76
CA LYS A 131 8.80 10.24 -5.52
C LYS A 131 8.01 9.93 -6.79
N TYR A 132 6.82 9.39 -6.59
CA TYR A 132 5.96 8.87 -7.64
C TYR A 132 4.60 9.54 -7.57
N PRO A 133 3.94 9.84 -8.70
CA PRO A 133 2.64 10.52 -8.69
C PRO A 133 1.54 9.72 -7.98
N SER A 134 1.65 8.38 -7.93
CA SER A 134 0.73 7.50 -7.21
C SER A 134 1.44 6.28 -6.62
N ILE A 135 0.82 5.61 -5.65
CA ILE A 135 1.33 4.34 -5.11
C ILE A 135 1.42 3.27 -6.21
N ALA A 136 0.45 3.20 -7.13
CA ALA A 136 0.51 2.29 -8.27
C ALA A 136 1.79 2.49 -9.11
N SER A 137 2.13 3.74 -9.45
CA SER A 137 3.37 4.04 -10.19
C SER A 137 4.64 3.77 -9.39
N PHE A 138 4.60 3.92 -8.05
CA PHE A 138 5.70 3.50 -7.17
C PHE A 138 5.92 1.98 -7.20
N ILE A 139 4.84 1.19 -7.17
CA ILE A 139 4.90 -0.27 -7.26
C ILE A 139 5.47 -0.69 -8.62
N GLU A 140 4.97 -0.10 -9.71
CA GLU A 140 5.45 -0.37 -11.08
C GLU A 140 6.95 -0.04 -11.24
N GLY A 141 7.37 1.14 -10.78
CA GLY A 141 8.78 1.55 -10.77
C GLY A 141 9.67 0.70 -9.86
N SER A 142 9.08 -0.09 -8.95
CA SER A 142 9.78 -1.00 -8.04
C SER A 142 9.67 -2.48 -8.45
N SER A 143 9.15 -2.78 -9.65
CA SER A 143 8.85 -4.14 -10.14
C SER A 143 10.03 -5.12 -10.14
N VAL A 144 11.27 -4.65 -10.21
CA VAL A 144 12.47 -5.49 -10.06
C VAL A 144 12.51 -6.19 -8.68
N ARG A 145 12.00 -5.51 -7.65
CA ARG A 145 11.93 -6.00 -6.26
C ARG A 145 10.54 -6.48 -5.88
N LEU A 146 9.49 -5.80 -6.32
CA LEU A 146 8.10 -6.08 -5.98
C LEU A 146 7.44 -6.82 -7.14
N ARG A 147 7.55 -8.15 -7.14
CA ARG A 147 7.22 -8.98 -8.30
C ARG A 147 5.85 -9.62 -8.19
N THR A 148 5.52 -10.15 -7.02
CA THR A 148 4.31 -10.97 -6.85
C THR A 148 3.39 -10.30 -5.83
N PRO A 149 2.22 -9.80 -6.25
CA PRO A 149 1.26 -9.26 -5.30
C PRO A 149 0.71 -10.41 -4.45
N VAL A 150 0.86 -10.33 -3.13
CA VAL A 150 0.14 -11.20 -2.19
C VAL A 150 -1.32 -10.84 -2.31
N ARG A 151 -2.13 -11.78 -2.77
CA ARG A 151 -3.57 -11.57 -2.93
C ARG A 151 -4.29 -11.89 -1.63
N VAL A 152 -5.29 -11.08 -1.35
CA VAL A 152 -6.24 -11.30 -0.28
C VAL A 152 -7.02 -12.61 -0.59
N LEU A 153 -7.00 -13.61 0.31
CA LEU A 153 -7.87 -14.81 0.24
C LEU A 153 -9.28 -14.56 0.81
N LEU A 154 -9.70 -13.30 0.94
CA LEU A 154 -10.97 -12.92 1.56
C LEU A 154 -12.12 -13.10 0.56
N TYR A 155 -12.46 -14.35 0.28
CA TYR A 155 -13.81 -14.88 0.05
C TYR A 155 -13.83 -16.38 0.41
N CYS A 156 -13.41 -16.72 1.62
CA CYS A 156 -13.76 -18.00 2.27
C CYS A 156 -14.19 -17.67 3.70
N GLU A 157 -15.40 -17.13 3.83
CA GLU A 157 -16.37 -17.34 4.91
C GLU A 157 -17.70 -16.75 4.45
#